data_AF-A0A1S7QY57-F1
#
_entry.id   AF-A0A1S7QY57-F1
#
_cell.length_a   1.000
_cell.length_b   1.000
_cell.length_c   1.000
_cell.angle_alpha   90.00
_cell.angle_beta   90.00
_cell.angle_gamma   90.00
#
_symmetry.space_group_name_H-M   'P 1'
#
loop_
_entity.id
_entity.type
_entity.pdbx_description
1 polymer ?
#
loop_
_entity_poly.entity_id
_entity_poly.type
_entity_poly.pdbx_seq_one_letter_code
_entity_poly.pdbx_strand_id
1 'polypeptide(L)'
;MRGGVEKSLPVQNDADSGERPLKTVPIDNGNRVAAVALLTKGFPEKGEAFWSRGLSLINDHHERQNLGAIGQLLMKGEDAAGVLLTIRNRLPDTDRIAVNLSSWYVEPSCRWFAPRMLQMATSSDEDIFTDFTPSAEACKLNERLGFSTVTDCTLFYPLPLRALGRTSARLRPLADVPPGALPAATREMLEDHAHLGCVVAVMQADGRHHPLVFLKTTTKRLPSARLIYCEDRRVAQRHITAIARHLLGRGRLALTMAALGEERNAVGFAVHKSAPIQVKGAWNPRFINETYSELVLLPPRVL
;
A
#
# COMPACT_ATOMS: atom_id res chain seq x y z
N MET A 1 -51.33 19.25 -61.70
CA MET A 1 -50.30 20.12 -61.10
C MET A 1 -50.78 20.45 -59.69
N ARG A 2 -50.25 19.74 -58.67
CA ARG A 2 -49.19 20.21 -57.73
C ARG A 2 -49.69 21.40 -56.88
N GLY A 3 -49.74 21.37 -55.55
CA GLY A 3 -49.36 20.45 -54.47
C GLY A 3 -49.83 21.15 -53.17
N GLY A 4 -50.40 20.47 -52.17
CA GLY A 4 -49.65 19.69 -51.20
C GLY A 4 -49.43 20.51 -49.92
N VAL A 5 -50.44 20.54 -49.05
CA VAL A 5 -50.33 20.97 -47.65
C VAL A 5 -49.70 19.82 -46.88
N GLU A 6 -48.49 19.99 -46.36
CA GLU A 6 -47.88 19.00 -45.47
C GLU A 6 -47.23 19.67 -44.25
N LYS A 7 -47.49 19.04 -43.12
CA LYS A 7 -47.34 19.52 -41.75
C LYS A 7 -45.87 19.78 -41.41
N SER A 8 -45.62 20.94 -40.81
CA SER A 8 -44.37 21.22 -40.11
C SER A 8 -44.23 20.28 -38.92
N LEU A 9 -43.38 19.26 -39.07
CA LEU A 9 -42.88 18.45 -37.97
C LEU A 9 -42.01 19.34 -37.07
N PRO A 10 -42.11 19.25 -35.73
CA PRO A 10 -41.12 19.87 -34.88
C PRO A 10 -39.78 19.17 -35.14
N VAL A 11 -38.77 19.95 -35.50
CA VAL A 11 -37.38 19.53 -35.46
C VAL A 11 -37.14 19.05 -34.03
N GLN A 12 -37.02 17.73 -33.87
CA GLN A 12 -36.45 17.15 -32.67
C GLN A 12 -35.08 17.80 -32.52
N ASN A 13 -34.94 18.63 -31.48
CA ASN A 13 -33.64 19.04 -31.00
C ASN A 13 -32.83 17.76 -30.83
N ASP A 14 -31.81 17.62 -31.68
CA ASP A 14 -30.73 16.66 -31.48
C ASP A 14 -30.34 16.74 -30.01
N ALA A 15 -30.51 15.60 -29.34
CA ALA A 15 -30.09 15.43 -27.96
C ALA A 15 -28.62 15.85 -27.89
N ASP A 16 -28.38 16.85 -27.07
CA ASP A 16 -27.08 17.31 -26.58
C ASP A 16 -26.13 16.12 -26.38
N SER A 17 -25.34 15.82 -27.41
CA SER A 17 -24.18 14.95 -27.33
C SER A 17 -22.98 15.78 -26.85
N GLY A 18 -23.20 16.67 -25.89
CA GLY A 18 -22.16 17.32 -25.13
C GLY A 18 -21.43 16.26 -24.32
N GLU A 19 -20.21 15.92 -24.74
CA GLU A 19 -19.34 15.07 -23.93
C GLU A 19 -19.16 15.73 -22.55
N ARG A 20 -19.77 15.12 -21.54
CA ARG A 20 -19.64 15.59 -20.16
C ARG A 20 -18.15 15.62 -19.79
N PRO A 21 -17.61 16.76 -19.32
CA PRO A 21 -16.18 16.91 -19.09
C PRO A 21 -15.71 15.97 -17.98
N LEU A 22 -14.51 15.41 -18.18
CA LEU A 22 -13.82 14.63 -17.18
C LEU A 22 -12.91 15.52 -16.34
N LYS A 23 -13.02 15.42 -15.02
CA LYS A 23 -12.12 16.10 -14.08
C LYS A 23 -11.76 15.19 -12.91
N THR A 24 -10.57 15.37 -12.34
CA THR A 24 -10.23 14.73 -11.07
C THR A 24 -10.54 15.68 -9.91
N VAL A 25 -11.06 15.14 -8.80
CA VAL A 25 -11.29 15.89 -7.56
C VAL A 25 -10.70 15.11 -6.37
N PRO A 26 -10.17 15.78 -5.33
CA PRO A 26 -9.70 15.09 -4.13
C PRO A 26 -10.82 14.34 -3.41
N ILE A 27 -10.51 13.21 -2.78
CA ILE A 27 -11.45 12.52 -1.88
C ILE A 27 -11.44 13.23 -0.52
N ASP A 28 -12.62 13.69 -0.10
CA ASP A 28 -12.85 14.37 1.19
C ASP A 28 -14.10 13.80 1.89
N ASN A 29 -14.57 14.45 2.96
CA ASN A 29 -15.76 14.03 3.69
C ASN A 29 -17.06 14.18 2.89
N GLY A 30 -17.12 15.14 1.95
CA GLY A 30 -18.32 15.43 1.15
C GLY A 30 -18.57 14.44 0.02
N ASN A 31 -17.51 13.81 -0.51
CA ASN A 31 -17.61 12.88 -1.65
C ASN A 31 -17.19 11.43 -1.33
N ARG A 32 -16.92 11.12 -0.05
CA ARG A 32 -16.49 9.78 0.41
C ARG A 32 -17.45 8.65 0.03
N VAL A 33 -18.75 8.90 0.07
CA VAL A 33 -19.77 7.90 -0.27
C VAL A 33 -19.62 7.44 -1.73
N ALA A 34 -19.32 8.37 -2.65
CA ALA A 34 -19.09 8.04 -4.05
C ALA A 34 -17.82 7.20 -4.23
N ALA A 35 -16.75 7.49 -3.48
CA ALA A 35 -15.54 6.68 -3.47
C ALA A 35 -15.80 5.25 -3.00
N VAL A 36 -16.56 5.09 -1.89
CA VAL A 36 -16.95 3.76 -1.38
C VAL A 36 -17.77 2.97 -2.39
N ALA A 37 -18.72 3.62 -3.09
CA ALA A 37 -19.52 2.96 -4.12
C ALA A 37 -18.66 2.44 -5.28
N LEU A 38 -17.74 3.27 -5.81
CA LEU A 38 -16.83 2.86 -6.88
C LEU A 38 -15.85 1.77 -6.44
N LEU A 39 -15.33 1.84 -5.22
CA LEU A 39 -14.46 0.80 -4.67
C LEU A 39 -15.19 -0.53 -4.49
N THR A 40 -16.43 -0.49 -3.98
CA THR A 40 -17.26 -1.70 -3.85
C THR A 40 -17.56 -2.31 -5.21
N LYS A 41 -17.78 -1.48 -6.23
CA LYS A 41 -17.99 -1.94 -7.61
C LYS A 41 -16.72 -2.53 -8.23
N GLY A 42 -15.57 -1.88 -8.04
CA GLY A 42 -14.29 -2.30 -8.62
C GLY A 42 -13.65 -3.51 -7.95
N PHE A 43 -13.99 -3.75 -6.68
CA PHE A 43 -13.42 -4.79 -5.83
C PHE A 43 -14.57 -5.55 -5.12
N PRO A 44 -15.34 -6.36 -5.85
CA PRO A 44 -16.57 -6.98 -5.33
C PRO A 44 -16.34 -7.96 -4.17
N GLU A 45 -15.11 -8.41 -3.96
CA GLU A 45 -14.72 -9.21 -2.80
C GLU A 45 -14.67 -8.42 -1.47
N LYS A 46 -14.75 -7.08 -1.55
CA LYS A 46 -14.72 -6.15 -0.42
C LYS A 46 -16.01 -5.31 -0.40
N GLY A 47 -16.81 -5.51 0.64
CA GLY A 47 -18.08 -4.80 0.81
C GLY A 47 -17.95 -3.36 1.31
N GLU A 48 -19.05 -2.63 1.28
CA GLU A 48 -19.15 -1.22 1.71
C GLU A 48 -18.59 -0.95 3.11
N ALA A 49 -18.91 -1.80 4.09
CA ALA A 49 -18.43 -1.66 5.46
C ALA A 49 -16.89 -1.80 5.57
N PHE A 50 -16.28 -2.62 4.71
CA PHE A 50 -14.82 -2.74 4.65
C PHE A 50 -14.21 -1.42 4.17
N TRP A 51 -14.73 -0.88 3.07
CA TRP A 51 -14.23 0.37 2.48
C TRP A 51 -14.46 1.57 3.40
N SER A 52 -15.63 1.69 3.99
CA SER A 52 -15.97 2.79 4.90
C SER A 52 -15.02 2.82 6.11
N ARG A 53 -14.76 1.66 6.73
CA ARG A 53 -13.78 1.54 7.82
C ARG A 53 -12.37 1.89 7.34
N GLY A 54 -11.96 1.33 6.21
CA GLY A 54 -10.64 1.55 5.63
C GLY A 54 -10.34 3.01 5.32
N LEU A 55 -11.27 3.68 4.62
CA LEU A 55 -11.15 5.11 4.30
C LEU A 55 -11.15 5.97 5.56
N SER A 56 -11.88 5.58 6.61
CA SER A 56 -11.83 6.28 7.90
C SER A 56 -10.44 6.16 8.54
N LEU A 57 -9.86 4.95 8.60
CA LEU A 57 -8.50 4.74 9.13
C LEU A 57 -7.44 5.53 8.35
N ILE A 58 -7.53 5.56 7.01
CA ILE A 58 -6.63 6.33 6.16
C ILE A 58 -6.80 7.83 6.42
N ASN A 59 -8.04 8.30 6.52
CA ASN A 59 -8.34 9.72 6.79
C ASN A 59 -7.82 10.16 8.17
N ASP A 60 -8.07 9.38 9.22
CA ASP A 60 -7.60 9.68 10.58
C ASP A 60 -6.07 9.77 10.64
N HIS A 61 -5.36 8.91 9.90
CA HIS A 61 -3.91 8.98 9.75
C HIS A 61 -3.48 10.26 9.01
N HIS A 62 -4.11 10.55 7.87
CA HIS A 62 -3.80 11.74 7.07
C HIS A 62 -4.09 13.05 7.81
N GLU A 63 -5.17 13.13 8.58
CA GLU A 63 -5.52 14.30 9.38
C GLU A 63 -4.52 14.51 10.51
N ARG A 64 -4.21 13.47 11.30
CA ARG A 64 -3.19 13.56 12.36
C ARG A 64 -1.84 14.05 11.84
N GLN A 65 -1.46 13.58 10.67
CA GLN A 65 -0.15 13.86 10.07
C GLN A 65 -0.19 15.02 9.07
N ASN A 66 -1.33 15.70 8.88
CA ASN A 66 -1.48 16.77 7.88
C ASN A 66 -0.93 16.37 6.49
N LEU A 67 -1.44 15.26 5.93
CA LEU A 67 -0.98 14.67 4.66
C LEU A 67 -1.90 14.95 3.47
N GLY A 68 -2.98 15.71 3.69
CA GLY A 68 -3.97 16.04 2.66
C GLY A 68 -4.90 14.88 2.31
N ALA A 69 -5.51 14.95 1.12
CA ALA A 69 -6.56 14.02 0.69
C ALA A 69 -6.10 12.55 0.66
N ILE A 70 -7.05 11.61 0.74
CA ILE A 70 -6.78 10.16 0.77
C ILE A 70 -6.79 9.51 -0.62
N GLY A 71 -6.92 10.32 -1.67
CA GLY A 71 -7.09 9.84 -3.04
C GLY A 71 -7.78 10.87 -3.92
N GLN A 72 -8.17 10.44 -5.12
CA GLN A 72 -8.88 11.24 -6.09
C GLN A 72 -10.04 10.47 -6.70
N LEU A 73 -11.14 11.17 -7.00
CA LEU A 73 -12.22 10.70 -7.85
C LEU A 73 -12.04 11.24 -9.26
N LEU A 74 -12.40 10.44 -10.25
CA LEU A 74 -12.66 10.89 -11.62
C LEU A 74 -14.16 11.16 -11.74
N MET A 75 -14.52 12.40 -12.06
CA MET A 75 -15.90 12.83 -12.25
C MET A 75 -16.21 12.99 -13.74
N LYS A 76 -17.37 12.50 -14.18
CA LYS A 76 -17.94 12.71 -15.52
C LYS A 76 -19.22 13.55 -15.38
N GLY A 77 -19.06 14.87 -15.45
CA GLY A 77 -20.08 15.79 -14.93
C GLY A 77 -20.19 15.64 -13.41
N GLU A 78 -21.40 15.34 -12.91
CA GLU A 78 -21.66 15.12 -11.47
C GLU A 78 -21.50 13.64 -11.04
N ASP A 79 -21.35 12.72 -11.99
CA ASP A 79 -21.25 11.29 -11.70
C ASP A 79 -19.79 10.89 -11.44
N ALA A 80 -19.54 10.17 -10.34
CA ALA A 80 -18.23 9.57 -10.09
C ALA A 80 -18.02 8.35 -11.00
N ALA A 81 -16.95 8.37 -11.80
CA ALA A 81 -16.63 7.37 -12.82
C ALA A 81 -15.28 6.67 -12.59
N GLY A 82 -14.53 7.05 -11.55
CA GLY A 82 -13.29 6.38 -11.18
C GLY A 82 -12.77 6.84 -9.83
N VAL A 83 -11.90 6.05 -9.23
CA VAL A 83 -11.35 6.25 -7.89
C VAL A 83 -9.90 5.75 -7.88
N LEU A 84 -8.99 6.55 -7.33
CA LEU A 84 -7.62 6.16 -7.02
C LEU A 84 -7.34 6.52 -5.57
N LEU A 85 -7.14 5.51 -4.71
CA LEU A 85 -6.68 5.74 -3.35
C LEU A 85 -5.17 5.99 -3.33
N THR A 86 -4.76 6.99 -2.56
CA THR A 86 -3.35 7.33 -2.33
C THR A 86 -3.13 7.46 -0.84
N ILE A 87 -2.36 6.54 -0.27
CA ILE A 87 -2.09 6.51 1.16
C ILE A 87 -0.71 7.10 1.39
N ARG A 88 -0.65 8.20 2.13
CA ARG A 88 0.57 8.98 2.34
C ARG A 88 1.14 8.66 3.71
N ASN A 89 2.46 8.72 3.82
CA ASN A 89 3.14 8.75 5.11
C ASN A 89 4.49 9.48 4.99
N ARG A 90 4.93 10.13 6.07
CA ARG A 90 6.29 10.68 6.16
C ARG A 90 7.29 9.56 6.41
N LEU A 91 8.34 9.52 5.61
CA LEU A 91 9.43 8.58 5.82
C LEU A 91 10.24 8.98 7.07
N PRO A 92 10.55 8.04 7.98
CA PRO A 92 11.38 8.34 9.14
C PRO A 92 12.73 8.94 8.74
N ASP A 93 13.20 9.92 9.51
CA ASP A 93 14.49 10.60 9.32
C ASP A 93 14.66 11.32 7.96
N THR A 94 13.56 11.56 7.24
CA THR A 94 13.52 12.40 6.05
C THR A 94 12.24 13.25 6.02
N ASP A 95 12.27 14.42 5.38
CA ASP A 95 11.04 15.19 5.14
C ASP A 95 10.26 14.71 3.89
N ARG A 96 10.63 13.56 3.32
CA ARG A 96 9.99 13.02 2.11
C ARG A 96 8.68 12.30 2.43
N ILE A 97 7.72 12.45 1.53
CA ILE A 97 6.46 11.70 1.56
C ILE A 97 6.59 10.44 0.71
N ALA A 98 6.23 9.30 1.30
CA ALA A 98 5.91 8.11 0.55
C ALA A 98 4.41 8.11 0.23
N VAL A 99 4.07 7.92 -1.04
CA VAL A 99 2.70 7.86 -1.55
C VAL A 99 2.46 6.46 -2.09
N ASN A 100 1.76 5.66 -1.31
CA ASN A 100 1.38 4.33 -1.72
C ASN A 100 0.10 4.38 -2.57
N LEU A 101 0.24 3.98 -3.84
CA LEU A 101 -0.85 3.78 -4.77
C LEU A 101 -1.61 2.53 -4.35
N SER A 102 -2.89 2.72 -4.04
CA SER A 102 -3.74 1.64 -3.55
C SER A 102 -4.88 1.37 -4.54
N SER A 103 -6.02 0.91 -4.05
CA SER A 103 -7.17 0.48 -4.83
C SER A 103 -7.57 1.52 -5.87
N TRP A 104 -7.50 1.08 -7.13
CA TRP A 104 -7.69 1.91 -8.30
C TRP A 104 -8.70 1.27 -9.24
N TYR A 105 -9.78 1.99 -9.54
CA TYR A 105 -10.85 1.54 -10.41
C TYR A 105 -11.35 2.68 -11.29
N VAL A 106 -11.60 2.39 -12.56
CA VAL A 106 -12.23 3.33 -13.50
C VAL A 106 -13.29 2.58 -14.30
N GLU A 107 -14.47 3.19 -14.42
CA GLU A 107 -15.58 2.67 -15.21
C GLU A 107 -15.13 2.34 -16.65
N PRO A 108 -15.63 1.25 -17.26
CA PRO A 108 -15.25 0.85 -18.61
C PRO A 108 -15.36 1.98 -19.65
N SER A 109 -16.42 2.80 -19.57
CA SER A 109 -16.64 3.93 -20.48
C SER A 109 -15.62 5.06 -20.36
N CYS A 110 -14.87 5.12 -19.26
CA CYS A 110 -13.89 6.16 -18.96
C CYS A 110 -12.46 5.60 -18.83
N ARG A 111 -12.25 4.31 -19.08
CA ARG A 111 -10.97 3.61 -18.85
C ARG A 111 -9.81 4.18 -19.67
N TRP A 112 -10.09 4.81 -20.81
CA TRP A 112 -9.08 5.51 -21.62
C TRP A 112 -8.41 6.67 -20.87
N PHE A 113 -9.07 7.26 -19.86
CA PHE A 113 -8.51 8.33 -19.03
C PHE A 113 -7.66 7.81 -17.86
N ALA A 114 -7.74 6.51 -17.55
CA ALA A 114 -7.08 5.91 -16.40
C ALA A 114 -5.55 6.20 -16.37
N PRO A 115 -4.79 6.03 -17.48
CA PRO A 115 -3.36 6.39 -17.50
C PRO A 115 -3.08 7.84 -17.09
N ARG A 116 -3.94 8.78 -17.51
CA ARG A 116 -3.79 10.21 -17.18
C ARG A 116 -4.09 10.48 -15.72
N MET A 117 -5.11 9.84 -15.14
CA MET A 117 -5.39 9.93 -13.70
C MET A 117 -4.18 9.48 -12.87
N LEU A 118 -3.55 8.37 -13.25
CA LEU A 118 -2.36 7.87 -12.55
C LEU A 118 -1.14 8.78 -12.75
N GLN A 119 -0.95 9.32 -13.96
CA GLN A 119 0.11 10.31 -14.23
C GLN A 119 -0.06 11.56 -13.36
N MET A 120 -1.29 12.08 -13.23
CA MET A 120 -1.59 13.25 -12.39
C MET A 120 -1.37 12.98 -10.89
N ALA A 121 -1.66 11.77 -10.43
CA ALA A 121 -1.43 11.38 -9.04
C ALA A 121 0.06 11.15 -8.72
N THR A 122 0.91 10.98 -9.74
CA THR A 122 2.33 10.62 -9.61
C THR A 122 3.27 11.67 -10.21
N SER A 123 2.85 12.93 -10.23
CA SER A 123 3.56 14.02 -10.91
C SER A 123 4.57 14.79 -10.05
N SER A 124 4.59 14.57 -8.73
CA SER A 124 5.55 15.22 -7.83
C SER A 124 6.92 14.55 -7.94
N ASP A 125 7.98 15.33 -8.14
CA ASP A 125 9.37 14.81 -8.16
C ASP A 125 9.99 14.69 -6.76
N GLU A 126 9.35 15.28 -5.74
CA GLU A 126 9.83 15.26 -4.36
C GLU A 126 9.36 14.01 -3.60
N ASP A 127 8.25 13.44 -4.05
CA ASP A 127 7.60 12.28 -3.44
C ASP A 127 8.20 10.96 -3.94
N ILE A 128 8.00 9.91 -3.13
CA ILE A 128 8.30 8.54 -3.54
C ILE A 128 6.98 7.78 -3.68
N PHE A 129 6.70 7.28 -4.88
CA PHE A 129 5.47 6.52 -5.13
C PHE A 129 5.74 5.03 -5.04
N THR A 130 4.93 4.31 -4.28
CA THR A 130 5.01 2.86 -4.14
C THR A 130 3.73 2.19 -4.63
N ASP A 131 3.86 1.01 -5.18
CA ASP A 131 2.74 0.10 -5.43
C ASP A 131 3.19 -1.30 -4.96
N PHE A 132 2.64 -1.76 -3.85
CA PHE A 132 3.06 -3.02 -3.19
C PHE A 132 2.32 -4.24 -3.71
N THR A 133 1.15 -4.04 -4.33
CA THR A 133 0.30 -5.12 -4.82
C THR A 133 -0.27 -4.86 -6.22
N PRO A 134 0.56 -4.43 -7.20
CA PRO A 134 0.07 -4.07 -8.52
C PRO A 134 -0.53 -5.29 -9.23
N SER A 135 -1.64 -5.07 -9.93
CA SER A 135 -2.13 -6.06 -10.90
C SER A 135 -1.13 -6.16 -12.07
N ALA A 136 -1.19 -7.24 -12.85
CA ALA A 136 -0.32 -7.40 -14.02
C ALA A 136 -0.50 -6.27 -15.06
N GLU A 137 -1.70 -5.68 -15.11
CA GLU A 137 -2.01 -4.54 -15.97
C GLU A 137 -1.46 -3.24 -15.39
N ALA A 138 -1.63 -3.04 -14.07
CA ALA A 138 -1.03 -1.91 -13.35
C ALA A 138 0.50 -1.92 -13.48
N CYS A 139 1.14 -3.10 -13.40
CA CYS A 139 2.58 -3.25 -13.56
C CYS A 139 3.10 -2.61 -14.86
N LYS A 140 2.45 -2.95 -15.98
CA LYS A 140 2.82 -2.45 -17.31
C LYS A 140 2.61 -0.95 -17.45
N LEU A 141 1.57 -0.42 -16.79
CA LEU A 141 1.29 1.00 -16.82
C LEU A 141 2.27 1.79 -15.94
N ASN A 142 2.54 1.30 -14.74
CA ASN A 142 3.51 1.86 -13.81
C ASN A 142 4.89 1.97 -14.49
N GLU A 143 5.35 0.92 -15.19
CA GLU A 143 6.60 0.94 -15.96
C GLU A 143 6.63 2.08 -17.00
N ARG A 144 5.53 2.31 -17.72
CA ARG A 144 5.41 3.42 -18.69
C ARG A 144 5.42 4.80 -18.03
N LEU A 145 5.05 4.89 -16.75
CA LEU A 145 5.04 6.12 -15.96
C LEU A 145 6.32 6.34 -15.14
N GLY A 146 7.35 5.52 -15.39
CA GLY A 146 8.68 5.65 -14.79
C GLY A 146 8.84 4.91 -13.46
N PHE A 147 7.94 3.99 -13.11
CA PHE A 147 8.17 3.08 -11.99
C PHE A 147 9.19 2.00 -12.37
N SER A 148 9.96 1.58 -11.37
CA SER A 148 10.91 0.48 -11.47
C SER A 148 10.51 -0.64 -10.53
N THR A 149 10.70 -1.89 -10.95
CA THR A 149 10.48 -3.06 -10.07
C THR A 149 11.67 -3.20 -9.12
N VAL A 150 11.43 -2.96 -7.83
CA VAL A 150 12.46 -3.07 -6.78
C VAL A 150 12.65 -4.52 -6.34
N THR A 151 11.55 -5.27 -6.27
CA THR A 151 11.57 -6.68 -5.92
C THR A 151 10.42 -7.41 -6.59
N ASP A 152 10.69 -8.61 -7.07
CA ASP A 152 9.71 -9.55 -7.62
C ASP A 152 9.70 -10.88 -6.87
N CYS A 153 10.43 -10.95 -5.75
CA CYS A 153 10.62 -12.16 -5.00
C CYS A 153 10.50 -11.95 -3.49
N THR A 154 9.93 -12.94 -2.85
CA THR A 154 9.78 -12.99 -1.40
C THR A 154 10.59 -14.18 -0.87
N LEU A 155 11.41 -13.95 0.14
CA LEU A 155 12.10 -15.01 0.86
C LEU A 155 11.16 -15.61 1.91
N PHE A 156 11.16 -16.94 1.98
CA PHE A 156 10.42 -17.70 2.98
C PHE A 156 11.38 -18.31 4.01
N TYR A 157 11.14 -17.99 5.27
CA TYR A 157 11.91 -18.48 6.41
C TYR A 157 11.05 -19.38 7.31
N PRO A 158 11.29 -20.70 7.34
CA PRO A 158 10.69 -21.59 8.32
C PRO A 158 11.31 -21.33 9.69
N LEU A 159 10.56 -20.66 10.57
CA LEU A 159 11.12 -20.11 11.82
C LEU A 159 11.64 -21.16 12.81
N PRO A 160 11.00 -22.34 12.99
CA PRO A 160 11.55 -23.38 13.87
C PRO A 160 12.98 -23.79 13.50
N LEU A 161 13.28 -23.88 12.19
CA LEU A 161 14.62 -24.23 11.70
C LEU A 161 15.61 -23.07 11.90
N ARG A 162 15.16 -21.83 11.79
CA ARG A 162 16.00 -20.64 11.93
C ARG A 162 16.29 -20.26 13.38
N ALA A 163 15.46 -20.69 14.33
CA ALA A 163 15.64 -20.41 15.76
C ALA A 163 16.80 -21.17 16.42
N LEU A 164 17.32 -22.22 15.77
CA LEU A 164 18.40 -23.08 16.29
C LEU A 164 19.79 -22.46 16.20
N GLY A 165 19.97 -21.35 15.48
CA GLY A 165 21.26 -20.70 15.32
C GLY A 165 21.79 -20.01 16.58
N ARG A 166 23.06 -19.58 16.56
CA ARG A 166 23.60 -18.65 17.55
C ARG A 166 23.23 -17.21 17.17
N THR A 167 22.97 -16.36 18.16
CA THR A 167 22.73 -14.93 17.95
C THR A 167 23.10 -14.15 19.20
N SER A 168 23.77 -13.01 19.02
CA SER A 168 23.99 -12.00 20.04
C SER A 168 22.86 -10.96 20.07
N ALA A 169 22.10 -10.84 18.97
CA ALA A 169 21.01 -9.89 18.86
C ALA A 169 19.79 -10.31 19.69
N ARG A 170 19.08 -9.32 20.23
CA ARG A 170 17.86 -9.52 21.03
C ARG A 170 16.74 -8.65 20.50
N LEU A 171 15.54 -9.21 20.36
CA LEU A 171 14.35 -8.42 20.06
C LEU A 171 13.58 -8.16 21.35
N ARG A 172 13.28 -6.88 21.60
CA ARG A 172 12.48 -6.45 22.74
C ARG A 172 11.13 -5.91 22.27
N PRO A 173 10.04 -6.17 23.01
CA PRO A 173 8.80 -5.41 22.84
C PRO A 173 9.06 -3.90 22.98
N LEU A 174 8.26 -3.08 22.29
CA LEU A 174 8.42 -1.63 22.32
C LEU A 174 8.33 -1.03 23.74
N ALA A 175 7.49 -1.61 24.60
CA ALA A 175 7.33 -1.20 26.00
C ALA A 175 8.63 -1.33 26.82
N ASP A 176 9.52 -2.23 26.43
CA ASP A 176 10.78 -2.49 27.13
C ASP A 176 11.94 -1.64 26.59
N VAL A 177 11.68 -0.81 25.58
CA VAL A 177 12.68 0.03 24.91
C VAL A 177 12.71 1.39 25.61
N PRO A 178 13.87 1.84 26.13
CA PRO A 178 13.97 3.10 26.85
C PRO A 178 13.43 4.29 26.05
N PRO A 179 12.80 5.29 26.71
CA PRO A 179 12.53 6.58 26.11
C PRO A 179 13.83 7.18 25.53
N GLY A 180 13.76 7.79 24.35
CA GLY A 180 14.93 8.36 23.67
C GLY A 180 15.85 7.37 22.94
N ALA A 181 15.65 6.05 23.08
CA ALA A 181 16.41 5.05 22.32
C ALA A 181 16.03 5.00 20.83
N LEU A 182 14.90 5.60 20.47
CA LEU A 182 14.39 5.75 19.10
C LEU A 182 13.94 7.20 18.89
N PRO A 183 13.99 7.72 17.64
CA PRO A 183 13.33 8.96 17.27
C PRO A 183 11.83 8.92 17.63
N ALA A 184 11.26 10.07 18.00
CA ALA A 184 9.86 10.17 18.42
C ALA A 184 8.90 9.68 17.33
N ALA A 185 9.09 10.12 16.09
CA ALA A 185 8.27 9.69 14.94
C ALA A 185 8.34 8.17 14.70
N THR A 186 9.51 7.57 14.88
CA THR A 186 9.69 6.11 14.76
C THR A 186 8.95 5.37 15.86
N ARG A 187 9.00 5.87 17.11
CA ARG A 187 8.24 5.29 18.21
C ARG A 187 6.73 5.39 17.98
N GLU A 188 6.22 6.56 17.57
CA GLU A 188 4.81 6.77 17.22
C GLU A 188 4.37 5.78 16.12
N MET A 189 5.18 5.63 15.06
CA MET A 189 4.91 4.65 14.00
C MET A 189 4.78 3.22 14.55
N LEU A 190 5.67 2.80 15.45
CA LEU A 190 5.59 1.47 16.06
C LEU A 190 4.34 1.32 16.95
N GLU A 191 3.96 2.36 17.68
CA GLU A 191 2.74 2.35 18.53
C GLU A 191 1.48 2.24 17.69
N ASP A 192 1.37 3.05 16.62
CA ASP A 192 0.26 2.97 15.66
C ASP A 192 0.14 1.59 15.04
N HIS A 193 1.26 1.00 14.59
CA HIS A 193 1.23 -0.33 14.00
C HIS A 193 0.91 -1.44 15.02
N ALA A 194 1.31 -1.27 16.28
CA ALA A 194 0.87 -2.17 17.34
C ALA A 194 -0.66 -2.11 17.53
N HIS A 195 -1.26 -0.91 17.53
CA HIS A 195 -2.71 -0.72 17.61
C HIS A 195 -3.46 -1.26 16.38
N LEU A 196 -2.85 -1.17 15.20
CA LEU A 196 -3.35 -1.77 13.96
C LEU A 196 -3.16 -3.30 13.90
N GLY A 197 -2.63 -3.91 14.97
CA GLY A 197 -2.55 -5.35 15.14
C GLY A 197 -1.28 -6.01 14.60
N CYS A 198 -0.29 -5.24 14.15
CA CYS A 198 1.03 -5.74 13.78
C CYS A 198 1.79 -6.25 15.02
N VAL A 199 2.79 -7.11 14.78
CA VAL A 199 3.81 -7.41 15.79
C VAL A 199 4.93 -6.40 15.62
N VAL A 200 5.20 -5.60 16.65
CA VAL A 200 6.30 -4.63 16.67
C VAL A 200 7.38 -5.05 17.66
N ALA A 201 8.62 -4.86 17.26
CA ALA A 201 9.77 -5.14 18.09
C ALA A 201 10.93 -4.23 17.73
N VAL A 202 11.85 -4.05 18.68
CA VAL A 202 13.12 -3.36 18.46
C VAL A 202 14.23 -4.37 18.65
N MET A 203 15.00 -4.60 17.60
CA MET A 203 16.17 -5.46 17.63
C MET A 203 17.38 -4.67 18.10
N GLN A 204 17.99 -5.12 19.20
CA GLN A 204 19.27 -4.65 19.68
C GLN A 204 20.37 -5.52 19.05
N ALA A 205 21.16 -4.92 18.16
CA ALA A 205 22.28 -5.56 17.49
C ALA A 205 23.37 -4.53 17.23
N ASP A 206 24.64 -4.93 17.30
CA ASP A 206 25.80 -4.08 16.96
C ASP A 206 25.79 -2.69 17.64
N GLY A 207 25.31 -2.63 18.89
CA GLY A 207 25.19 -1.39 19.68
C GLY A 207 24.09 -0.42 19.23
N ARG A 208 23.21 -0.85 18.31
CA ARG A 208 22.12 -0.04 17.73
C ARG A 208 20.75 -0.66 17.99
N HIS A 209 19.73 0.18 17.88
CA HIS A 209 18.32 -0.22 17.96
C HIS A 209 17.73 -0.20 16.55
N HIS A 210 17.25 -1.35 16.10
CA HIS A 210 16.64 -1.52 14.78
C HIS A 210 15.13 -1.76 14.94
N PRO A 211 14.29 -0.78 14.59
CA PRO A 211 12.85 -0.92 14.63
C PRO A 211 12.38 -1.90 13.54
N LEU A 212 11.51 -2.84 13.92
CA LEU A 212 10.95 -3.86 13.03
C LEU A 212 9.43 -3.92 13.19
N VAL A 213 8.72 -3.92 12.07
CA VAL A 213 7.26 -4.13 12.04
C VAL A 213 6.94 -5.36 11.21
N PHE A 214 6.14 -6.24 11.79
CA PHE A 214 5.69 -7.48 11.17
C PHE A 214 4.17 -7.49 11.04
N LEU A 215 3.69 -7.58 9.79
CA LEU A 215 2.28 -7.82 9.52
C LEU A 215 1.95 -9.29 9.78
N LYS A 216 0.89 -9.57 10.55
CA LYS A 216 0.41 -10.94 10.76
C LYS A 216 -0.22 -11.43 9.46
N THR A 217 0.25 -12.56 8.96
CA THR A 217 -0.22 -13.15 7.71
C THR A 217 -0.44 -14.65 7.87
N THR A 218 -0.92 -15.30 6.82
CA THR A 218 -1.00 -16.75 6.73
C THR A 218 -0.28 -17.20 5.47
N THR A 219 0.66 -18.13 5.58
CA THR A 219 1.40 -18.68 4.43
C THR A 219 1.18 -20.18 4.40
N LYS A 220 0.61 -20.71 3.31
CA LYS A 220 0.25 -22.14 3.19
C LYS A 220 -0.55 -22.66 4.40
N ARG A 221 -1.54 -21.88 4.87
CA ARG A 221 -2.38 -22.15 6.05
C ARG A 221 -1.64 -22.13 7.41
N LEU A 222 -0.36 -21.77 7.44
CA LEU A 222 0.40 -21.61 8.68
C LEU A 222 0.39 -20.16 9.16
N PRO A 223 0.23 -19.90 10.47
CA PRO A 223 0.42 -18.59 11.05
C PRO A 223 1.81 -18.04 10.69
N SER A 224 1.84 -16.91 10.00
CA SER A 224 3.04 -16.32 9.43
C SER A 224 3.14 -14.84 9.81
N ALA A 225 4.27 -14.26 9.50
CA ALA A 225 4.54 -12.84 9.60
C ALA A 225 5.19 -12.36 8.30
N ARG A 226 4.84 -11.17 7.83
CA ARG A 226 5.57 -10.46 6.77
C ARG A 226 6.36 -9.32 7.40
N LEU A 227 7.67 -9.24 7.16
CA LEU A 227 8.44 -8.06 7.53
C LEU A 227 8.02 -6.91 6.61
N ILE A 228 7.35 -5.90 7.18
CA ILE A 228 6.84 -4.73 6.44
C ILE A 228 7.61 -3.45 6.75
N TYR A 229 8.47 -3.45 7.76
CA TYR A 229 9.35 -2.33 8.05
C TYR A 229 10.70 -2.81 8.57
N CYS A 230 11.76 -2.38 7.92
CA CYS A 230 13.12 -2.37 8.45
C CYS A 230 13.99 -1.37 7.68
N GLU A 231 14.86 -0.66 8.39
CA GLU A 231 15.80 0.30 7.80
C GLU A 231 16.75 -0.37 6.79
N ASP A 232 17.17 -1.60 7.08
CA ASP A 232 18.07 -2.38 6.23
C ASP A 232 17.77 -3.88 6.32
N ARG A 233 17.24 -4.43 5.23
CA ARG A 233 16.89 -5.86 5.15
C ARG A 233 18.08 -6.80 5.35
N ARG A 234 19.30 -6.38 5.01
CA ARG A 234 20.49 -7.22 5.21
C ARG A 234 20.83 -7.39 6.68
N VAL A 235 20.55 -6.36 7.50
CA VAL A 235 20.67 -6.44 8.96
C VAL A 235 19.62 -7.42 9.52
N ALA A 236 18.38 -7.35 9.04
CA ALA A 236 17.34 -8.32 9.41
C ALA A 236 17.72 -9.76 9.02
N GLN A 237 18.23 -9.98 7.80
CA GLN A 237 18.71 -11.29 7.32
C GLN A 237 19.84 -11.84 8.19
N ARG A 238 20.83 -11.01 8.54
CA ARG A 238 21.96 -11.41 9.39
C ARG A 238 21.51 -11.90 10.76
N HIS A 239 20.47 -11.28 11.31
CA HIS A 239 19.94 -11.58 12.65
C HIS A 239 18.64 -12.38 12.61
N ILE A 240 18.40 -13.14 11.54
CA ILE A 240 17.17 -13.94 11.35
C ILE A 240 16.88 -14.89 12.51
N THR A 241 17.92 -15.41 13.18
CA THR A 241 17.79 -16.28 14.35
C THR A 241 17.08 -15.59 15.52
N ALA A 242 17.42 -14.32 15.80
CA ALA A 242 16.77 -13.56 16.87
C ALA A 242 15.32 -13.25 16.52
N ILE A 243 15.08 -12.85 15.26
CA ILE A 243 13.74 -12.61 14.72
C ILE A 243 12.88 -13.86 14.83
N ALA A 244 13.42 -15.03 14.45
CA ALA A 244 12.74 -16.31 14.51
C ALA A 244 12.27 -16.66 15.93
N ARG A 245 13.15 -16.53 16.94
CA ARG A 245 12.80 -16.79 18.34
C ARG A 245 11.69 -15.88 18.84
N HIS A 246 11.79 -14.59 18.52
CA HIS A 246 10.77 -13.61 18.92
C HIS A 246 9.40 -13.93 18.30
N LEU A 247 9.37 -14.18 16.99
CA LEU A 247 8.13 -14.46 16.26
C LEU A 247 7.50 -15.81 16.65
N LEU A 248 8.31 -16.84 16.92
CA LEU A 248 7.83 -18.11 17.49
C LEU A 248 7.15 -17.90 18.85
N GLY A 249 7.74 -17.06 19.71
CA GLY A 249 7.11 -16.65 20.98
C GLY A 249 5.79 -15.89 20.82
N ARG A 250 5.48 -15.42 19.61
CA ARG A 250 4.19 -14.80 19.23
C ARG A 250 3.31 -15.72 18.37
N GLY A 251 3.62 -17.02 18.37
CA GLY A 251 2.85 -18.04 17.65
C GLY A 251 2.90 -17.91 16.13
N ARG A 252 3.98 -17.34 15.58
CA ARG A 252 4.23 -17.29 14.12
C ARG A 252 5.27 -18.34 13.76
N LEU A 253 4.97 -19.18 12.77
CA LEU A 253 5.80 -20.32 12.37
C LEU A 253 6.62 -20.04 11.11
N ALA A 254 6.26 -19.00 10.37
CA ALA A 254 6.94 -18.57 9.15
C ALA A 254 7.16 -17.06 9.15
N LEU A 255 8.19 -16.64 8.43
CA LEU A 255 8.43 -15.24 8.08
C LEU A 255 8.59 -15.12 6.56
N THR A 256 7.91 -14.15 5.99
CA THR A 256 8.12 -13.68 4.62
C THR A 256 8.75 -12.31 4.61
N MET A 257 9.63 -12.07 3.64
CA MET A 257 10.32 -10.81 3.50
C MET A 257 10.62 -10.54 2.03
N ALA A 258 10.29 -9.33 1.57
CA ALA A 258 10.68 -8.85 0.25
C ALA A 258 12.20 -8.99 0.06
N ALA A 259 12.65 -9.42 -1.11
CA ALA A 259 14.07 -9.65 -1.38
C ALA A 259 14.50 -9.19 -2.77
N LEU A 260 15.78 -8.86 -2.92
CA LEU A 260 16.34 -8.51 -4.22
C LEU A 260 16.66 -9.78 -5.02
N GLY A 261 16.68 -9.69 -6.35
CA GLY A 261 16.92 -10.84 -7.22
C GLY A 261 18.21 -11.61 -6.89
N GLU A 262 19.26 -10.90 -6.48
CA GLU A 262 20.55 -11.48 -6.06
C GLU A 262 20.45 -12.27 -4.74
N GLU A 263 19.45 -11.99 -3.91
CA GLU A 263 19.25 -12.60 -2.60
C GLU A 263 18.46 -13.92 -2.67
N ARG A 264 18.05 -14.35 -3.87
CA ARG A 264 17.29 -15.60 -4.09
C ARG A 264 17.98 -16.86 -3.52
N ASN A 265 19.31 -16.80 -3.36
CA ASN A 265 20.11 -17.91 -2.81
C ASN A 265 20.51 -17.70 -1.33
N ALA A 266 20.12 -16.58 -0.71
CA ALA A 266 20.58 -16.21 0.63
C ALA A 266 19.64 -16.74 1.73
N VAL A 267 20.09 -17.73 2.51
CA VAL A 267 19.60 -18.13 3.86
C VAL A 267 18.08 -18.41 3.99
N GLY A 268 17.32 -18.40 2.91
CA GLY A 268 15.89 -18.68 2.83
C GLY A 268 15.61 -19.55 1.62
N PHE A 269 14.48 -20.25 1.62
CA PHE A 269 14.01 -20.83 0.37
C PHE A 269 13.38 -19.67 -0.40
N ALA A 270 13.94 -19.29 -1.55
CA ALA A 270 13.24 -18.39 -2.47
C ALA A 270 11.99 -19.12 -2.94
N VAL A 271 10.85 -18.77 -2.35
CA VAL A 271 9.57 -19.39 -2.69
C VAL A 271 8.54 -18.28 -2.76
N HIS A 272 7.90 -18.24 -3.93
CA HIS A 272 6.78 -17.39 -4.35
C HIS A 272 7.17 -16.12 -5.13
N LYS A 273 6.72 -16.12 -6.38
CA LYS A 273 6.46 -14.92 -7.18
C LYS A 273 5.33 -14.16 -6.48
N SER A 274 5.69 -13.19 -5.64
CA SER A 274 4.74 -12.20 -5.14
C SER A 274 4.39 -11.25 -6.29
N ALA A 275 3.32 -10.47 -6.13
CA ALA A 275 3.18 -9.26 -6.94
C ALA A 275 4.50 -8.46 -6.82
N PRO A 276 5.04 -7.93 -7.93
CA PRO A 276 6.25 -7.12 -7.86
C PRO A 276 5.97 -5.86 -7.05
N ILE A 277 6.93 -5.42 -6.25
CA ILE A 277 6.87 -4.09 -5.63
C ILE A 277 7.49 -3.11 -6.59
N GLN A 278 6.72 -2.11 -7.00
CA GLN A 278 7.15 -1.08 -7.92
C GLN A 278 7.28 0.26 -7.21
N VAL A 279 8.33 1.00 -7.56
CA VAL A 279 8.64 2.30 -6.96
C VAL A 279 9.05 3.31 -8.02
N LYS A 280 8.59 4.55 -7.87
CA LYS A 280 9.03 5.73 -8.63
C LYS A 280 9.57 6.77 -7.66
N GLY A 281 10.73 7.33 -7.97
CA GLY A 281 11.45 8.28 -7.10
C GLY A 281 12.70 7.68 -6.46
N ALA A 282 13.36 8.45 -5.58
CA ALA A 282 14.62 8.07 -4.95
C ALA A 282 14.39 7.00 -3.86
N TRP A 283 14.50 5.72 -4.21
CA TRP A 283 14.27 4.60 -3.29
C TRP A 283 15.55 3.85 -2.94
N ASN A 284 15.74 3.57 -1.65
CA ASN A 284 16.80 2.68 -1.18
C ASN A 284 16.32 1.22 -1.26
N PRO A 285 16.88 0.36 -2.13
CA PRO A 285 16.44 -1.03 -2.27
C PRO A 285 16.68 -1.88 -1.01
N ARG A 286 17.53 -1.45 -0.08
CA ARG A 286 17.74 -2.15 1.21
C ARG A 286 16.65 -1.86 2.21
N PHE A 287 16.01 -0.70 2.10
CA PHE A 287 14.90 -0.29 2.95
C PHE A 287 13.66 -1.13 2.63
N ILE A 288 12.97 -1.57 3.67
CA ILE A 288 11.62 -2.13 3.55
C ILE A 288 10.72 -1.17 4.30
N ASN A 289 9.74 -0.60 3.59
CA ASN A 289 8.72 0.21 4.22
C ASN A 289 7.40 0.04 3.48
N GLU A 290 6.53 -0.77 4.07
CA GLU A 290 5.13 -0.97 3.69
C GLU A 290 4.22 -0.52 4.86
N THR A 291 4.74 0.32 5.77
CA THR A 291 3.97 0.92 6.86
C THR A 291 2.92 1.87 6.32
N TYR A 292 1.78 1.96 7.01
CA TYR A 292 0.64 2.77 6.58
C TYR A 292 0.25 2.53 5.10
N SER A 293 0.39 1.30 4.61
CA SER A 293 -0.04 0.91 3.27
C SER A 293 -1.43 0.26 3.30
N GLU A 294 -1.95 -0.13 2.13
CA GLU A 294 -3.16 -0.91 2.01
C GLU A 294 -3.07 -2.26 2.74
N LEU A 295 -1.87 -2.80 2.92
CA LEU A 295 -1.66 -4.05 3.64
C LEU A 295 -1.99 -3.92 5.14
N VAL A 296 -1.88 -2.71 5.69
CA VAL A 296 -2.08 -2.40 7.11
C VAL A 296 -3.43 -1.71 7.35
N LEU A 297 -3.76 -0.70 6.54
CA LEU A 297 -4.95 0.15 6.71
C LEU A 297 -6.19 -0.38 5.98
N LEU A 298 -5.99 -1.29 5.03
CA LEU A 298 -7.05 -2.04 4.34
C LEU A 298 -6.86 -3.56 4.53
N PRO A 299 -6.69 -4.05 5.77
CA PRO A 299 -6.27 -5.42 6.01
C PRO A 299 -7.37 -6.37 5.54
N PRO A 300 -7.06 -7.41 4.73
CA PRO A 300 -8.06 -8.41 4.36
C PRO A 300 -8.63 -9.00 5.65
N ARG A 301 -9.94 -9.29 5.68
CA ARG A 301 -10.58 -9.89 6.86
C ARG A 301 -9.75 -11.12 7.27
N VAL A 302 -9.11 -11.01 8.43
CA VAL A 302 -8.49 -12.14 9.10
C VAL A 302 -9.65 -12.98 9.62
N LEU A 303 -9.90 -14.11 8.96
CA LEU A 303 -10.66 -15.21 9.56
C LEU A 303 -9.85 -15.80 10.72
#